data_AF-A0A9D3LKZ0-F1
#
_entry.id   AF-A0A9D3LKZ0-F1
#
_cell.length_a   1.000
_cell.length_b   1.000
_cell.length_c   1.000
_cell.angle_alpha   90.00
_cell.angle_beta   90.00
_cell.angle_gamma   90.00
#
_symmetry.space_group_name_H-M   'P 1'
#
loop_
_entity.id
_entity.type
_entity.pdbx_description
1 polymer ?
#
loop_
_entity_poly.entity_id
_entity_poly.type
_entity_poly.pdbx_seq_one_letter_code
_entity_poly.pdbx_strand_id
1 'polypeptide(L)'
;MLAVQAMNLHSHSAHTEGSENTTVVTGRMQVLSALGLPIRLVGGNGSCSGRVEVYHEQQWGTVCDDDWGMNDAAVVCRELGCGTALSAPSKAQFGQGTGTIWMDDVGCSGNESSLSQCSHRGLGEHNCNHGEDAGAVCSGLPIRLVSGQCRCSGRVEVYHKYQWGTVCDDDWGMNDAAVVCRELGCGTALSAPGVAQFGQGTGEIWMDNVGCSGSESSLSQCSHRGLGKHNCNHGEDAGAVCSGGMSQPTLSLSSPHSVLSSGEEVRFRCVAPADLCAPVEFRLHRGGAGSPLARKSESRGTSVEMGVNNVDSSHQGSYTCLYAVQGNQTLHSSHSNSIAISVVVLQQPAIVLRSPTGEITRGPQGSEVIEGHSFTITCSTVPQYPGGSFNLSFTGSSVTEAQAAVSHSASFIFSAAELSHQGNYSCVYETTVSGRKFSSPASPLLPLTVT
;
A
#
# COMPACT_ATOMS: atom_id res chain seq x y z
N MET A 1 -42.43 -31.99 59.70
CA MET A 1 -42.01 -32.56 58.40
C MET A 1 -40.91 -31.69 57.83
N LEU A 2 -39.98 -32.31 57.11
CA LEU A 2 -38.63 -31.84 56.75
C LEU A 2 -38.51 -30.48 56.01
N ALA A 3 -37.28 -29.96 56.07
CA ALA A 3 -36.61 -28.80 55.43
C ALA A 3 -36.99 -28.49 53.96
N VAL A 4 -36.73 -27.28 53.40
CA VAL A 4 -35.45 -26.71 52.90
C VAL A 4 -35.68 -25.20 52.60
N GLN A 5 -34.92 -24.25 53.18
CA GLN A 5 -33.84 -23.39 52.57
C GLN A 5 -34.28 -22.55 51.34
N ALA A 6 -33.95 -21.26 51.14
CA ALA A 6 -32.79 -20.48 51.56
C ALA A 6 -33.03 -18.94 51.51
N MET A 7 -32.02 -18.23 52.00
CA MET A 7 -31.86 -16.82 52.35
C MET A 7 -32.00 -15.78 51.22
N ASN A 8 -32.44 -14.57 51.59
CA ASN A 8 -32.12 -13.33 50.88
C ASN A 8 -31.93 -12.21 51.92
N LEU A 9 -30.74 -11.59 51.97
CA LEU A 9 -30.39 -10.53 52.92
C LEU A 9 -30.17 -9.21 52.20
N HIS A 10 -30.73 -8.18 52.81
CA HIS A 10 -30.86 -6.81 52.35
C HIS A 10 -29.53 -6.05 52.34
N SER A 11 -29.42 -5.03 51.48
CA SER A 11 -28.69 -3.81 51.86
C SER A 11 -29.44 -2.58 51.36
N HIS A 12 -29.46 -1.57 52.24
CA HIS A 12 -30.25 -0.35 52.17
C HIS A 12 -29.57 0.78 51.38
N SER A 13 -30.44 1.71 50.98
CA SER A 13 -30.30 2.84 50.06
C SER A 13 -29.74 4.13 50.70
N ALA A 14 -29.47 5.10 49.80
CA ALA A 14 -29.61 6.57 49.90
C ALA A 14 -28.28 7.36 49.99
N HIS A 15 -28.01 8.45 49.26
CA HIS A 15 -28.77 9.54 48.59
C HIS A 15 -27.89 10.18 47.47
N THR A 16 -28.33 10.42 46.20
CA THR A 16 -28.85 11.69 45.55
C THR A 16 -28.11 12.99 45.91
N GLU A 17 -27.66 13.94 45.08
CA GLU A 17 -27.75 14.44 43.67
C GLU A 17 -26.42 15.26 43.45
N GLY A 18 -25.75 15.45 42.31
CA GLY A 18 -26.15 15.90 40.97
C GLY A 18 -25.14 16.96 40.49
N SER A 19 -24.46 16.75 39.35
CA SER A 19 -23.97 17.79 38.43
C SER A 19 -23.34 17.12 37.20
N GLU A 20 -24.03 17.21 36.07
CA GLU A 20 -23.53 16.81 34.76
C GLU A 20 -22.42 17.77 34.34
N ASN A 21 -21.25 17.23 33.98
CA ASN A 21 -20.30 17.94 33.13
C ASN A 21 -19.85 17.00 32.00
N THR A 22 -20.33 17.29 30.81
CA THR A 22 -20.11 16.53 29.59
C THR A 22 -18.69 16.77 29.08
N THR A 23 -17.74 15.89 29.42
CA THR A 23 -16.46 15.83 28.69
C THR A 23 -16.59 14.85 27.54
N VAL A 24 -16.58 15.40 26.33
CA VAL A 24 -16.41 14.68 25.06
C VAL A 24 -15.10 13.89 25.15
N VAL A 25 -15.20 12.56 25.30
CA VAL A 25 -14.03 11.67 25.19
C VAL A 25 -13.69 11.57 23.72
N THR A 26 -12.73 12.39 23.26
CA THR A 26 -12.03 12.16 22.00
C THR A 26 -11.19 10.89 22.15
N GLY A 27 -11.82 9.75 21.87
CA GLY A 27 -11.18 8.46 21.77
C GLY A 27 -10.28 8.41 20.54
N ARG A 28 -8.96 8.54 20.75
CA ARG A 28 -7.87 7.93 19.95
C ARG A 28 -6.48 8.43 20.40
N MET A 29 -6.12 8.29 21.68
CA MET A 29 -4.70 8.46 22.06
C MET A 29 -4.30 7.83 23.40
N GLN A 30 -4.87 6.68 23.78
CA GLN A 30 -4.51 5.98 25.03
C GLN A 30 -4.29 4.46 24.85
N VAL A 31 -3.89 4.02 23.66
CA VAL A 31 -3.58 2.59 23.39
C VAL A 31 -2.09 2.36 23.09
N LEU A 32 -1.25 3.40 23.14
CA LEU A 32 0.19 3.29 22.87
C LEU A 32 1.08 3.21 24.12
N SER A 33 0.53 3.38 25.33
CA SER A 33 1.31 3.47 26.57
C SER A 33 1.63 2.13 27.25
N ALA A 34 1.56 1.01 26.52
CA ALA A 34 1.85 -0.33 27.04
C ALA A 34 3.08 -1.00 26.40
N LEU A 35 3.76 -0.30 25.47
CA LEU A 35 5.03 -0.69 24.90
C LEU A 35 6.02 0.39 25.33
N GLY A 36 7.21 0.01 25.80
CA GLY A 36 8.22 0.94 26.32
C GLY A 36 8.57 2.07 25.35
N LEU A 37 9.31 3.06 25.84
CA LEU A 37 9.77 4.18 24.99
C LEU A 37 10.75 3.63 23.93
N PRO A 38 10.56 3.92 22.63
CA PRO A 38 11.51 3.47 21.61
C PRO A 38 12.91 4.01 21.85
N ILE A 39 13.92 3.15 21.75
CA ILE A 39 15.33 3.52 21.91
C ILE A 39 16.15 3.25 20.64
N ARG A 40 17.30 3.92 20.52
CA ARG A 40 18.30 3.67 19.46
C ARG A 40 19.73 3.95 19.95
N LEU A 41 20.72 3.39 19.25
CA LEU A 41 22.14 3.68 19.44
C LEU A 41 22.68 4.53 18.28
N VAL A 42 23.37 5.63 18.61
CA VAL A 42 23.89 6.60 17.62
C VAL A 42 25.38 6.84 17.81
N GLY A 43 26.12 7.02 16.70
CA GLY A 43 27.53 7.40 16.75
C GLY A 43 28.52 6.26 17.04
N GLY A 44 28.02 5.02 17.21
CA GLY A 44 28.87 3.83 17.25
C GLY A 44 29.03 3.16 15.89
N ASN A 45 29.69 2.01 15.88
CA ASN A 45 29.94 1.26 14.67
C ASN A 45 28.86 0.17 14.49
N GLY A 46 27.81 0.51 13.75
CA GLY A 46 26.65 -0.35 13.51
C GLY A 46 25.50 -0.11 14.49
N SER A 47 24.48 -0.96 14.45
CA SER A 47 23.24 -0.81 15.23
C SER A 47 23.36 -1.17 16.72
N CYS A 48 24.42 -1.90 17.10
CA CYS A 48 24.59 -2.47 18.44
C CYS A 48 25.69 -1.80 19.29
N SER A 49 26.11 -0.59 18.91
CA SER A 49 26.95 0.26 19.75
C SER A 49 26.64 1.73 19.50
N GLY A 50 26.72 2.56 20.53
CA GLY A 50 26.54 4.01 20.40
C GLY A 50 26.04 4.70 21.66
N ARG A 51 25.80 6.01 21.54
CA ARG A 51 25.06 6.83 22.50
C ARG A 51 23.60 6.38 22.52
N VAL A 52 23.03 6.25 23.72
CA VAL A 52 21.63 5.86 23.92
C VAL A 52 20.73 7.07 23.71
N GLU A 53 19.75 6.94 22.83
CA GLU A 53 18.70 7.93 22.62
C GLU A 53 17.32 7.32 22.78
N VAL A 54 16.41 8.07 23.39
CA VAL A 54 15.03 7.68 23.71
C VAL A 54 14.07 8.58 22.94
N TYR A 55 12.99 8.02 22.40
CA TYR A 55 11.96 8.79 21.70
C TYR A 55 10.78 9.10 22.61
N HIS A 56 10.58 10.38 22.90
CA HIS A 56 9.50 10.87 23.74
C HIS A 56 8.98 12.21 23.20
N GLU A 57 7.68 12.48 23.34
CA GLU A 57 7.06 13.73 22.85
C GLU A 57 7.41 14.12 21.40
N GLN A 58 7.44 13.10 20.52
CA GLN A 58 7.78 13.26 19.10
C GLN A 58 9.22 13.74 18.82
N GLN A 59 10.12 13.60 19.80
CA GLN A 59 11.51 14.02 19.68
C GLN A 59 12.47 12.96 20.24
N TRP A 60 13.61 12.80 19.59
CA TRP A 60 14.72 12.03 20.12
C TRP A 60 15.51 12.89 21.11
N GLY A 61 15.86 12.31 22.25
CA GLY A 61 16.72 12.91 23.25
C GLY A 61 17.63 11.88 23.92
N THR A 62 18.63 12.33 24.66
CA THR A 62 19.69 11.49 25.21
C THR A 62 19.37 10.98 26.62
N VAL A 63 20.24 10.12 27.14
CA VAL A 63 20.20 9.59 28.52
C VAL A 63 21.46 10.06 29.24
N CYS A 64 21.33 10.58 30.46
CA CYS A 64 22.47 10.96 31.28
C CYS A 64 23.21 9.72 31.83
N ASP A 65 24.52 9.86 32.05
CA ASP A 65 25.40 8.82 32.59
C ASP A 65 25.46 8.76 34.13
N ASP A 66 24.73 9.63 34.84
CA ASP A 66 24.54 9.54 36.28
C ASP A 66 23.83 8.21 36.63
N ASP A 67 24.43 7.46 37.56
CA ASP A 67 24.10 6.07 37.92
C ASP A 67 24.10 5.03 36.78
N TRP A 68 24.58 5.40 35.58
CA TRP A 68 24.62 4.51 34.41
C TRP A 68 25.64 3.39 34.55
N GLY A 69 25.16 2.14 34.47
CA GLY A 69 25.95 0.94 34.69
C GLY A 69 25.66 -0.20 33.72
N MET A 70 26.27 -1.35 34.01
CA MET A 70 26.17 -2.54 33.17
C MET A 70 24.77 -3.13 33.10
N ASN A 71 23.96 -2.95 34.14
CA ASN A 71 22.56 -3.42 34.13
C ASN A 71 21.71 -2.59 33.16
N ASP A 72 21.94 -1.28 33.10
CA ASP A 72 21.24 -0.37 32.21
C ASP A 72 21.60 -0.65 30.75
N ALA A 73 22.91 -0.78 30.48
CA ALA A 73 23.38 -1.23 29.18
C ALA A 73 22.85 -2.63 28.81
N ALA A 74 22.70 -3.55 29.77
CA ALA A 74 22.14 -4.88 29.51
C ALA A 74 20.66 -4.82 29.12
N VAL A 75 19.88 -3.93 29.73
CA VAL A 75 18.49 -3.66 29.33
C VAL A 75 18.46 -3.07 27.92
N VAL A 76 19.29 -2.06 27.62
CA VAL A 76 19.40 -1.47 26.27
C VAL A 76 19.74 -2.52 25.22
N CYS A 77 20.78 -3.33 25.46
CA CYS A 77 21.21 -4.35 24.51
C CYS A 77 20.15 -5.42 24.28
N ARG A 78 19.42 -5.80 25.34
CA ARG A 78 18.30 -6.74 25.23
C ARG A 78 17.10 -6.15 24.50
N GLU A 79 16.71 -4.92 24.83
CA GLU A 79 15.59 -4.21 24.20
C GLU A 79 15.82 -4.00 22.71
N LEU A 80 17.07 -3.78 22.30
CA LEU A 80 17.47 -3.67 20.89
C LEU A 80 17.73 -5.01 20.20
N GLY A 81 17.67 -6.14 20.91
CA GLY A 81 18.01 -7.45 20.35
C GLY A 81 19.50 -7.63 20.00
N CYS A 82 20.37 -6.79 20.57
CA CYS A 82 21.80 -6.73 20.32
C CYS A 82 22.63 -7.67 21.21
N GLY A 83 22.03 -8.71 21.78
CA GLY A 83 22.72 -9.64 22.68
C GLY A 83 23.01 -9.07 24.06
N THR A 84 24.15 -9.43 24.66
CA THR A 84 24.53 -9.01 26.02
C THR A 84 25.32 -7.69 26.01
N ALA A 85 25.29 -6.95 27.12
CA ALA A 85 26.13 -5.77 27.27
C ALA A 85 27.61 -6.17 27.44
N LEU A 86 28.48 -5.55 26.65
CA LEU A 86 29.93 -5.63 26.76
C LEU A 86 30.49 -4.46 27.57
N SER A 87 29.88 -3.28 27.45
CA SER A 87 30.22 -2.12 28.28
C SER A 87 29.07 -1.11 28.35
N ALA A 88 29.13 -0.24 29.37
CA ALA A 88 28.26 0.91 29.57
C ALA A 88 29.08 2.22 29.50
N PRO A 89 29.42 2.72 28.29
CA PRO A 89 30.17 3.96 28.15
C PRO A 89 29.47 5.18 28.75
N SER A 90 30.27 6.09 29.29
CA SER A 90 29.86 7.37 29.85
C SER A 90 30.63 8.52 29.19
N LYS A 91 30.35 9.75 29.59
CA LYS A 91 31.04 10.99 29.20
C LYS A 91 31.03 11.24 27.71
N ALA A 92 29.88 10.98 27.07
CA ALA A 92 29.67 11.18 25.64
C ALA A 92 30.75 10.51 24.77
N GLN A 93 31.19 9.30 25.12
CA GLN A 93 32.24 8.58 24.39
C GLN A 93 31.94 8.39 22.90
N PHE A 94 30.65 8.29 22.53
CA PHE A 94 30.18 8.21 21.14
C PHE A 94 29.82 9.58 20.54
N GLY A 95 30.34 10.65 21.13
CA GLY A 95 30.01 12.03 20.81
C GLY A 95 28.79 12.53 21.58
N GLN A 96 28.74 13.84 21.77
CA GLN A 96 27.62 14.54 22.39
C GLN A 96 26.40 14.49 21.47
N GLY A 97 25.24 14.26 22.05
CA GLY A 97 23.94 14.49 21.43
C GLY A 97 23.58 15.98 21.41
N THR A 98 22.34 16.23 21.02
CA THR A 98 21.77 17.58 20.92
C THR A 98 20.30 17.53 21.32
N GLY A 99 19.79 18.59 21.93
CA GLY A 99 18.37 18.72 22.26
C GLY A 99 18.11 18.35 23.72
N THR A 100 17.03 17.61 23.95
CA THR A 100 16.58 17.26 25.30
C THR A 100 17.34 16.05 25.84
N ILE A 101 17.67 16.03 27.13
CA ILE A 101 18.08 14.82 27.85
C ILE A 101 16.81 14.27 28.50
N TRP A 102 16.36 13.09 28.07
CA TRP A 102 15.07 12.55 28.49
C TRP A 102 15.14 11.77 29.79
N MET A 103 16.26 11.13 30.12
CA MET A 103 16.37 10.26 31.28
C MET A 103 17.64 10.56 32.07
N ASP A 104 17.53 10.46 33.39
CA ASP A 104 18.57 10.74 34.38
C ASP A 104 18.40 9.83 35.62
N ASP A 105 19.49 9.56 36.32
CA ASP A 105 19.64 8.53 37.36
C ASP A 105 18.98 7.19 36.95
N VAL A 106 19.32 6.67 35.77
CA VAL A 106 18.72 5.41 35.31
C VAL A 106 19.35 4.26 36.09
N GLY A 107 18.52 3.58 36.89
CA GLY A 107 18.91 2.45 37.73
C GLY A 107 18.07 1.21 37.44
N CYS A 108 18.56 0.37 36.54
CA CYS A 108 17.98 -0.92 36.20
C CYS A 108 18.46 -2.04 37.16
N SER A 109 17.58 -2.96 37.48
CA SER A 109 17.93 -4.24 38.11
C SER A 109 18.60 -5.22 37.14
N GLY A 110 18.44 -4.99 35.83
CA GLY A 110 18.99 -5.79 34.74
C GLY A 110 18.00 -6.80 34.14
N ASN A 111 16.78 -6.89 34.68
CA ASN A 111 15.72 -7.82 34.24
C ASN A 111 14.56 -7.13 33.50
N GLU A 112 14.57 -5.81 33.43
CA GLU A 112 13.56 -4.99 32.78
C GLU A 112 13.48 -5.29 31.29
N SER A 113 12.28 -5.30 30.72
CA SER A 113 12.10 -5.55 29.28
C SER A 113 12.37 -4.31 28.42
N SER A 114 12.37 -3.12 29.02
CA SER A 114 12.62 -1.84 28.38
C SER A 114 13.27 -0.86 29.36
N LEU A 115 14.11 0.04 28.85
CA LEU A 115 14.80 1.07 29.62
C LEU A 115 13.82 1.97 30.38
N SER A 116 12.63 2.22 29.82
CA SER A 116 11.60 3.04 30.48
C SER A 116 10.94 2.37 31.68
N GLN A 117 11.26 1.11 31.99
CA GLN A 117 10.79 0.38 33.18
C GLN A 117 11.78 0.45 34.35
N CYS A 118 13.01 0.93 34.10
CA CYS A 118 14.01 1.09 35.14
C CYS A 118 13.64 2.26 36.06
N SER A 119 14.24 2.32 37.24
CA SER A 119 14.10 3.51 38.09
C SER A 119 14.76 4.70 37.38
N HIS A 120 14.11 5.86 37.37
CA HIS A 120 14.67 7.12 36.84
C HIS A 120 13.94 8.31 37.48
N ARG A 121 14.51 9.52 37.39
CA ARG A 121 13.95 10.75 38.02
C ARG A 121 12.60 11.23 37.48
N GLY A 122 12.21 10.73 36.32
CA GLY A 122 11.14 11.29 35.49
C GLY A 122 11.67 11.62 34.10
N LEU A 123 10.78 11.87 33.13
CA LEU A 123 11.20 12.20 31.77
C LEU A 123 11.46 13.70 31.62
N GLY A 124 12.65 14.08 31.13
CA GLY A 124 13.06 15.48 30.97
C GLY A 124 13.49 16.17 32.28
N GLU A 125 13.46 15.46 33.40
CA GLU A 125 13.98 15.94 34.68
C GLU A 125 15.42 15.47 34.85
N HIS A 126 16.39 16.39 34.71
CA HIS A 126 17.81 16.09 34.83
C HIS A 126 18.62 17.32 35.27
N ASN A 127 19.82 17.08 35.81
CA ASN A 127 20.83 18.13 36.07
C ASN A 127 22.05 18.03 35.14
N CYS A 128 22.02 17.13 34.16
CA CYS A 128 23.14 16.86 33.27
C CYS A 128 23.24 17.80 32.06
N ASN A 129 24.38 17.76 31.40
CA ASN A 129 24.65 18.34 30.08
C ASN A 129 25.07 17.26 29.08
N HIS A 130 25.12 17.56 27.78
CA HIS A 130 25.47 16.54 26.77
C HIS A 130 26.89 15.98 26.86
N GLY A 131 27.78 16.56 27.66
CA GLY A 131 29.05 15.93 28.02
C GLY A 131 28.89 14.67 28.85
N GLU A 132 27.69 14.40 29.37
CA GLU A 132 27.31 13.28 30.25
C GLU A 132 26.37 12.30 29.52
N ASP A 133 26.31 12.33 28.19
CA ASP A 133 25.46 11.39 27.46
C ASP A 133 26.00 9.95 27.57
N ALA A 134 25.12 9.04 28.02
CA ALA A 134 25.39 7.63 28.19
C ALA A 134 25.41 6.84 26.87
N GLY A 135 26.17 5.76 26.84
CA GLY A 135 26.26 4.83 25.72
C GLY A 135 26.11 3.37 26.13
N ALA A 136 25.91 2.51 25.14
CA ALA A 136 25.95 1.06 25.30
C ALA A 136 26.79 0.42 24.18
N VAL A 137 27.52 -0.63 24.54
CA VAL A 137 28.18 -1.52 23.58
C VAL A 137 27.68 -2.93 23.85
N CYS A 138 27.09 -3.54 22.83
CA CYS A 138 26.48 -4.85 22.94
C CYS A 138 27.31 -5.91 22.21
N SER A 139 27.03 -7.18 22.47
CA SER A 139 27.70 -8.32 21.83
C SER A 139 27.24 -8.55 20.39
N GLY A 140 26.14 -7.91 19.98
CA GLY A 140 25.60 -7.95 18.63
C GLY A 140 26.61 -7.45 17.62
N LEU A 141 26.85 -8.26 16.58
CA LEU A 141 27.79 -7.91 15.53
C LEU A 141 27.05 -7.23 14.38
N PRO A 142 27.45 -6.01 13.95
CA PRO A 142 26.85 -5.38 12.79
C PRO A 142 26.99 -6.27 11.55
N ILE A 143 25.89 -6.47 10.83
CA ILE A 143 25.90 -7.22 9.57
C ILE A 143 25.55 -6.33 8.38
N ARG A 144 25.94 -6.74 7.18
CA ARG A 144 25.55 -6.11 5.91
C ARG A 144 25.43 -7.13 4.79
N LEU A 145 24.69 -6.77 3.74
CA LEU A 145 24.65 -7.50 2.48
C LEU A 145 25.43 -6.75 1.41
N VAL A 146 26.35 -7.44 0.73
CA VAL A 146 27.24 -6.86 -0.28
C VAL A 146 27.08 -7.57 -1.61
N SER A 147 27.25 -6.82 -2.72
CA SER A 147 27.25 -7.37 -4.09
C SER A 147 25.95 -8.02 -4.54
N GLY A 148 24.80 -7.70 -3.92
CA GLY A 148 23.48 -8.06 -4.43
C GLY A 148 22.87 -7.01 -5.37
N GLN A 149 21.72 -7.35 -5.95
CA GLN A 149 20.96 -6.45 -6.85
C GLN A 149 20.24 -5.30 -6.12
N CYS A 150 20.08 -5.40 -4.80
CA CYS A 150 19.35 -4.45 -3.96
C CYS A 150 20.00 -4.38 -2.57
N ARG A 151 19.52 -3.50 -1.69
CA ARG A 151 19.97 -3.41 -0.30
C ARG A 151 19.70 -4.67 0.55
N CYS A 152 18.71 -5.46 0.16
CA CYS A 152 18.20 -6.62 0.90
C CYS A 152 18.57 -7.95 0.22
N SER A 153 19.64 -7.98 -0.58
CA SER A 153 20.26 -9.20 -1.09
C SER A 153 21.78 -9.04 -1.18
N GLY A 154 22.52 -10.13 -1.05
CA GLY A 154 23.98 -10.13 -1.21
C GLY A 154 24.70 -11.17 -0.36
N ARG A 155 26.03 -11.14 -0.43
CA ARG A 155 26.93 -11.85 0.47
C ARG A 155 26.79 -11.28 1.88
N VAL A 156 26.72 -12.15 2.88
CA VAL A 156 26.63 -11.75 4.28
C VAL A 156 28.02 -11.42 4.80
N GLU A 157 28.19 -10.20 5.31
CA GLU A 157 29.41 -9.78 5.97
C GLU A 157 29.11 -9.30 7.39
N VAL A 158 30.00 -9.63 8.31
CA VAL A 158 29.91 -9.33 9.74
C VAL A 158 31.06 -8.39 10.11
N TYR A 159 30.81 -7.40 10.94
CA TYR A 159 31.84 -6.49 11.43
C TYR A 159 32.37 -6.96 12.78
N HIS A 160 33.66 -7.26 12.83
CA HIS A 160 34.32 -7.68 14.06
C HIS A 160 35.79 -7.23 14.05
N LYS A 161 36.32 -6.84 15.22
CA LYS A 161 37.71 -6.32 15.36
C LYS A 161 38.08 -5.25 14.34
N TYR A 162 37.17 -4.31 14.13
CA TYR A 162 37.33 -3.17 13.20
C TYR A 162 37.44 -3.54 11.72
N GLN A 163 37.02 -4.75 11.35
CA GLN A 163 37.12 -5.26 9.98
C GLN A 163 35.83 -5.99 9.58
N TRP A 164 35.42 -5.79 8.33
CA TRP A 164 34.39 -6.61 7.71
C TRP A 164 34.99 -7.95 7.28
N GLY A 165 34.29 -9.03 7.55
CA GLY A 165 34.65 -10.38 7.12
C GLY A 165 33.40 -11.18 6.77
N THR A 166 33.57 -12.29 6.07
CA THR A 166 32.46 -13.07 5.51
C THR A 166 31.96 -14.15 6.46
N VAL A 167 30.88 -14.81 6.09
CA VAL A 167 30.29 -15.96 6.78
C VAL A 167 30.44 -17.18 5.87
N CYS A 168 30.88 -18.32 6.40
CA CYS A 168 30.95 -19.57 5.65
C CYS A 168 29.56 -20.19 5.44
N ASP A 169 29.37 -20.89 4.32
CA ASP A 169 28.14 -21.58 3.95
C ASP A 169 27.99 -23.01 4.53
N ASP A 170 28.99 -23.50 5.27
CA ASP A 170 28.88 -24.72 6.07
C ASP A 170 27.71 -24.60 7.07
N ASP A 171 26.77 -25.53 6.99
CA ASP A 171 25.48 -25.54 7.71
C ASP A 171 24.53 -24.35 7.43
N TRP A 172 24.86 -23.48 6.47
CA TRP A 172 24.06 -22.29 6.15
C TRP A 172 22.74 -22.63 5.46
N GLY A 173 21.64 -22.15 6.04
CA GLY A 173 20.31 -22.45 5.58
C GLY A 173 19.30 -21.32 5.73
N MET A 174 18.03 -21.66 5.47
CA MET A 174 16.93 -20.69 5.46
C MET A 174 16.68 -20.02 6.82
N ASN A 175 16.99 -20.70 7.93
CA ASN A 175 16.85 -20.13 9.26
C ASN A 175 17.89 -19.03 9.48
N ASP A 176 19.12 -19.22 9.01
CA ASP A 176 20.20 -18.24 9.14
C ASP A 176 19.91 -17.01 8.29
N ALA A 177 19.49 -17.22 7.03
CA ALA A 177 19.01 -16.14 6.18
C ALA A 177 17.79 -15.43 6.78
N ALA A 178 16.88 -16.13 7.46
CA ALA A 178 15.73 -15.50 8.12
C ALA A 178 16.15 -14.57 9.26
N VAL A 179 17.17 -14.95 10.04
CA VAL A 179 17.77 -14.09 11.07
C VAL A 179 18.43 -12.86 10.43
N VAL A 180 19.23 -13.04 9.37
CA VAL A 180 19.84 -11.92 8.62
C VAL A 180 18.80 -10.94 8.07
N CYS A 181 17.76 -11.46 7.43
CA CYS A 181 16.71 -10.63 6.84
C CYS A 181 15.90 -9.87 7.91
N ARG A 182 15.69 -10.48 9.08
CA ARG A 182 15.04 -9.83 10.21
C ARG A 182 15.93 -8.76 10.84
N GLU A 183 17.19 -9.07 11.11
CA GLU A 183 18.17 -8.15 11.70
C GLU A 183 18.38 -6.90 10.85
N LEU A 184 18.33 -7.04 9.52
CA LEU A 184 18.43 -5.91 8.57
C LEU A 184 17.10 -5.20 8.29
N GLY A 185 15.98 -5.64 8.87
CA GLY A 185 14.65 -5.08 8.57
C GLY A 185 14.20 -5.29 7.12
N CYS A 186 14.71 -6.34 6.47
CA CYS A 186 14.51 -6.67 5.07
C CYS A 186 13.34 -7.64 4.82
N GLY A 187 12.50 -7.89 5.84
CA GLY A 187 11.36 -8.80 5.77
C GLY A 187 11.76 -10.26 5.87
N THR A 188 11.00 -11.15 5.22
CA THR A 188 11.25 -12.61 5.24
C THR A 188 12.36 -13.01 4.27
N ALA A 189 13.12 -14.06 4.62
CA ALA A 189 14.09 -14.69 3.72
C ALA A 189 13.42 -15.42 2.55
N LEU A 190 13.96 -15.21 1.34
CA LEU A 190 13.55 -15.87 0.11
C LEU A 190 14.51 -17.01 -0.25
N SER A 191 15.80 -16.83 0.00
CA SER A 191 16.83 -17.86 -0.17
C SER A 191 18.06 -17.60 0.73
N ALA A 192 18.83 -18.67 0.95
CA ALA A 192 20.12 -18.68 1.65
C ALA A 192 21.24 -19.19 0.71
N PRO A 193 21.73 -18.35 -0.24
CA PRO A 193 22.79 -18.77 -1.14
C PRO A 193 24.09 -19.15 -0.43
N GLY A 194 24.77 -20.17 -0.95
CA GLY A 194 26.16 -20.50 -0.62
C GLY A 194 27.08 -20.33 -1.82
N VAL A 195 28.26 -20.93 -1.73
CA VAL A 195 29.25 -21.09 -2.80
C VAL A 195 29.60 -19.76 -3.48
N ALA A 196 29.70 -18.69 -2.68
CA ALA A 196 30.04 -17.35 -3.12
C ALA A 196 29.17 -16.85 -4.30
N GLN A 197 27.86 -17.13 -4.31
CA GLN A 197 26.95 -16.74 -5.39
C GLN A 197 26.99 -15.23 -5.72
N PHE A 198 27.24 -14.39 -4.72
CA PHE A 198 27.38 -12.93 -4.87
C PHE A 198 28.85 -12.49 -5.08
N GLY A 199 29.69 -13.41 -5.49
CA GLY A 199 31.14 -13.25 -5.58
C GLY A 199 31.84 -13.50 -4.24
N GLN A 200 33.09 -13.91 -4.34
CA GLN A 200 33.98 -14.12 -3.21
C GLN A 200 34.26 -12.78 -2.51
N GLY A 201 34.25 -12.81 -1.18
CA GLY A 201 34.79 -11.75 -0.35
C GLY A 201 36.31 -11.80 -0.29
N THR A 202 36.86 -10.99 0.61
CA THR A 202 38.30 -10.87 0.83
C THR A 202 38.57 -10.66 2.32
N GLY A 203 39.69 -11.17 2.81
CA GLY A 203 40.14 -10.93 4.18
C GLY A 203 39.71 -12.06 5.11
N GLU A 204 39.13 -11.69 6.25
CA GLU A 204 38.76 -12.63 7.31
C GLU A 204 37.40 -13.31 7.01
N ILE A 205 37.26 -14.56 7.45
CA ILE A 205 35.97 -15.25 7.54
C ILE A 205 35.61 -15.30 9.02
N TRP A 206 34.61 -14.52 9.44
CA TRP A 206 34.32 -14.34 10.86
C TRP A 206 33.47 -15.45 11.45
N MET A 207 32.57 -16.07 10.68
CA MET A 207 31.63 -17.05 11.20
C MET A 207 31.64 -18.32 10.35
N ASP A 208 31.54 -19.47 11.02
CA ASP A 208 31.54 -20.80 10.43
C ASP A 208 30.61 -21.73 11.22
N ASN A 209 29.99 -22.69 10.52
CA ASN A 209 28.92 -23.57 11.00
C ASN A 209 27.83 -22.77 11.74
N VAL A 210 27.31 -21.73 11.09
CA VAL A 210 26.23 -20.93 11.66
C VAL A 210 24.96 -21.77 11.58
N GLY A 211 24.38 -22.08 12.75
CA GLY A 211 23.16 -22.85 12.88
C GLY A 211 22.14 -22.12 13.74
N CYS A 212 21.27 -21.34 13.10
CA CYS A 212 20.15 -20.66 13.73
C CYS A 212 18.92 -21.58 13.84
N SER A 213 18.17 -21.43 14.92
CA SER A 213 16.81 -21.97 15.06
C SER A 213 15.78 -21.21 14.21
N GLY A 214 16.09 -19.96 13.85
CA GLY A 214 15.24 -19.04 13.08
C GLY A 214 14.47 -18.04 13.95
N SER A 215 14.60 -18.10 15.28
CA SER A 215 13.94 -17.21 16.25
C SER A 215 14.85 -16.10 16.78
N GLU A 216 16.15 -16.19 16.52
CA GLU A 216 17.18 -15.29 17.01
C GLU A 216 17.00 -13.86 16.48
N SER A 217 17.30 -12.86 17.31
CA SER A 217 17.18 -11.45 16.89
C SER A 217 18.39 -10.96 16.09
N SER A 218 19.55 -11.60 16.27
CA SER A 218 20.80 -11.28 15.57
C SER A 218 21.56 -12.55 15.17
N LEU A 219 22.34 -12.49 14.11
CA LEU A 219 23.17 -13.62 13.64
C LEU A 219 24.18 -14.08 14.70
N SER A 220 24.70 -13.15 15.50
CA SER A 220 25.62 -13.44 16.62
C SER A 220 25.02 -14.26 17.77
N GLN A 221 23.69 -14.44 17.81
CA GLN A 221 23.01 -15.28 18.81
C GLN A 221 22.86 -16.73 18.38
N CYS A 222 23.10 -17.04 17.10
CA CYS A 222 23.00 -18.39 16.58
C CYS A 222 24.17 -19.27 17.08
N SER A 223 24.02 -20.59 17.01
CA SER A 223 25.15 -21.47 17.28
C SER A 223 26.23 -21.28 16.21
N HIS A 224 27.49 -21.14 16.60
CA HIS A 224 28.63 -21.04 15.68
C HIS A 224 29.93 -21.46 16.37
N ARG A 225 31.01 -21.74 15.62
CA ARG A 225 32.31 -22.23 16.16
C ARG A 225 33.16 -21.19 16.93
N GLY A 226 32.62 -20.00 17.15
CA GLY A 226 33.35 -18.82 17.62
C GLY A 226 33.94 -18.00 16.48
N LEU A 227 34.20 -16.71 16.74
CA LEU A 227 34.60 -15.77 15.68
C LEU A 227 36.03 -16.00 15.18
N GLY A 228 36.21 -16.01 13.86
CA GLY A 228 37.50 -16.21 13.19
C GLY A 228 38.03 -17.65 13.25
N LYS A 229 37.20 -18.61 13.71
CA LYS A 229 37.54 -20.03 13.73
C LYS A 229 36.75 -20.73 12.63
N HIS A 230 37.43 -21.04 11.52
CA HIS A 230 36.82 -21.67 10.36
C HIS A 230 37.79 -22.60 9.64
N ASN A 231 37.26 -23.52 8.83
CA ASN A 231 38.02 -24.30 7.85
C ASN A 231 37.69 -23.93 6.40
N CYS A 232 36.89 -22.88 6.19
CA CYS A 232 36.43 -22.47 4.88
C CYS A 232 37.40 -21.56 4.14
N ASN A 233 37.19 -21.43 2.83
CA ASN A 233 37.79 -20.42 1.96
C ASN A 233 36.69 -19.51 1.37
N HIS A 234 37.05 -18.39 0.73
CA HIS A 234 36.04 -17.45 0.22
C HIS A 234 35.16 -17.99 -0.91
N GLY A 235 35.47 -19.15 -1.50
CA GLY A 235 34.56 -19.86 -2.39
C GLY A 235 33.31 -20.38 -1.68
N GLU A 236 33.31 -20.41 -0.35
CA GLU A 236 32.24 -20.88 0.55
C GLU A 236 31.53 -19.69 1.22
N ASP A 237 31.65 -18.47 0.70
CA ASP A 237 31.00 -17.32 1.32
C ASP A 237 29.46 -17.38 1.15
N ALA A 238 28.77 -17.31 2.27
CA ALA A 238 27.32 -17.33 2.36
C ALA A 238 26.66 -16.00 1.96
N GLY A 239 25.43 -16.10 1.47
CA GLY A 239 24.58 -14.98 1.08
C GLY A 239 23.17 -15.09 1.65
N ALA A 240 22.42 -13.99 1.56
CA ALA A 240 21.00 -13.96 1.85
C ALA A 240 20.25 -13.16 0.79
N VAL A 241 19.02 -13.60 0.47
CA VAL A 241 18.08 -12.84 -0.35
C VAL A 241 16.80 -12.69 0.44
N CYS A 242 16.39 -11.44 0.66
CA CYS A 242 15.21 -11.11 1.44
C CYS A 242 14.09 -10.53 0.56
N SER A 243 12.87 -10.50 1.09
CA SER A 243 11.69 -9.95 0.41
C SER A 243 11.71 -8.43 0.21
N GLY A 244 12.63 -7.70 0.85
CA GLY A 244 12.84 -6.27 0.65
C GLY A 244 11.86 -5.37 1.42
N GLY A 245 11.12 -5.92 2.39
CA GLY A 245 10.04 -5.21 3.08
C GLY A 245 8.88 -4.95 2.10
N MET A 246 7.95 -5.89 2.01
CA MET A 246 6.85 -5.88 1.02
C MET A 246 5.84 -4.74 1.27
N SER A 247 6.20 -3.52 0.88
CA SER A 247 5.34 -2.35 1.01
C SER A 247 4.29 -2.29 -0.10
N GLN A 248 3.22 -1.55 0.20
CA GLN A 248 2.08 -1.43 -0.69
C GLN A 248 2.50 -0.78 -2.02
N PRO A 249 2.15 -1.39 -3.18
CA PRO A 249 2.40 -0.77 -4.47
C PRO A 249 1.44 0.40 -4.71
N THR A 250 1.80 1.28 -5.65
CA THR A 250 0.94 2.38 -6.11
C THR A 250 0.37 2.07 -7.48
N LEU A 251 -0.94 2.27 -7.64
CA LEU A 251 -1.64 2.15 -8.91
C LEU A 251 -1.98 3.55 -9.44
N SER A 252 -1.61 3.81 -10.69
CA SER A 252 -1.96 5.03 -11.42
C SER A 252 -2.60 4.68 -12.75
N LEU A 253 -3.47 5.55 -13.25
CA LEU A 253 -4.05 5.41 -14.58
C LEU A 253 -3.04 5.93 -15.62
N SER A 254 -2.65 5.08 -16.57
CA SER A 254 -1.81 5.50 -17.71
C SER A 254 -2.66 6.08 -18.84
N SER A 255 -3.90 5.61 -18.99
CA SER A 255 -4.87 6.22 -19.92
C SER A 255 -5.28 7.63 -19.46
N PRO A 256 -5.64 8.53 -20.39
CA PRO A 256 -6.01 9.91 -20.04
C PRO A 256 -7.35 10.01 -19.27
N HIS A 257 -8.18 8.98 -19.32
CA HIS A 257 -9.56 9.03 -18.83
C HIS A 257 -9.98 7.72 -18.14
N SER A 258 -10.71 7.85 -17.04
CA SER A 258 -11.31 6.73 -16.28
C SER A 258 -12.76 6.42 -16.68
N VAL A 259 -13.40 7.31 -17.44
CA VAL A 259 -14.74 7.12 -18.00
C VAL A 259 -14.59 6.79 -19.46
N LEU A 260 -15.05 5.61 -19.87
CA LEU A 260 -14.73 4.98 -21.16
C LEU A 260 -15.98 4.64 -21.97
N SER A 261 -15.84 4.58 -23.29
CA SER A 261 -16.86 3.99 -24.17
C SER A 261 -16.65 2.48 -24.29
N SER A 262 -17.72 1.74 -24.57
CA SER A 262 -17.59 0.31 -24.90
C SER A 262 -16.66 0.13 -26.11
N GLY A 263 -15.71 -0.80 -26.02
CA GLY A 263 -14.70 -1.07 -27.03
C GLY A 263 -13.36 -0.34 -26.84
N GLU A 264 -13.28 0.66 -25.95
CA GLU A 264 -12.02 1.35 -25.65
C GLU A 264 -11.01 0.45 -24.89
N GLU A 265 -9.75 0.86 -24.87
CA GLU A 265 -8.69 0.28 -24.03
C GLU A 265 -8.43 1.18 -22.82
N VAL A 266 -8.21 0.57 -21.65
CA VAL A 266 -7.72 1.26 -20.46
C VAL A 266 -6.43 0.65 -19.95
N ARG A 267 -5.44 1.49 -19.67
CA ARG A 267 -4.13 1.07 -19.14
C ARG A 267 -3.90 1.63 -17.75
N PHE A 268 -3.33 0.78 -16.92
CA PHE A 268 -2.91 1.08 -15.57
C PHE A 268 -1.41 0.86 -15.47
N ARG A 269 -0.73 1.74 -14.73
CA ARG A 269 0.65 1.57 -14.30
C ARG A 269 0.64 1.21 -12.83
N CYS A 270 1.17 0.03 -12.52
CA CYS A 270 1.41 -0.42 -11.15
C CYS A 270 2.90 -0.28 -10.84
N VAL A 271 3.23 0.36 -9.73
CA VAL A 271 4.60 0.64 -9.30
C VAL A 271 4.82 0.02 -7.93
N ALA A 272 5.77 -0.89 -7.84
CA ALA A 272 6.28 -1.43 -6.60
C ALA A 272 7.43 -0.56 -6.05
N PRO A 273 7.73 -0.67 -4.75
CA PRO A 273 8.86 0.01 -4.11
C PRO A 273 10.21 -0.33 -4.76
N ALA A 274 11.19 0.57 -4.63
CA ALA A 274 12.51 0.42 -5.26
C ALA A 274 13.39 -0.70 -4.65
N ASP A 275 13.06 -1.18 -3.45
CA ASP A 275 13.90 -2.13 -2.69
C ASP A 275 13.61 -3.61 -2.98
N LEU A 276 13.02 -3.92 -4.14
CA LEU A 276 12.71 -5.31 -4.52
C LEU A 276 13.97 -6.06 -4.99
N CYS A 277 14.15 -7.24 -4.41
CA CYS A 277 15.40 -8.01 -4.50
C CYS A 277 15.34 -9.26 -5.37
N ALA A 278 14.16 -9.53 -5.93
CA ALA A 278 13.89 -10.68 -6.76
C ALA A 278 12.88 -10.30 -7.85
N PRO A 279 12.81 -11.07 -8.95
CA PRO A 279 11.78 -10.89 -9.97
C PRO A 279 10.38 -10.89 -9.35
N VAL A 280 9.55 -9.98 -9.81
CA VAL A 280 8.19 -9.79 -9.28
C VAL A 280 7.15 -10.01 -10.36
N GLU A 281 6.05 -10.65 -9.99
CA GLU A 281 4.86 -10.78 -10.82
C GLU A 281 3.80 -9.80 -10.34
N PHE A 282 3.52 -8.78 -11.15
CA PHE A 282 2.42 -7.86 -10.90
C PHE A 282 1.10 -8.46 -11.33
N ARG A 283 0.05 -8.22 -10.55
CA ARG A 283 -1.31 -8.71 -10.77
C ARG A 283 -2.29 -7.56 -10.67
N LEU A 284 -3.08 -7.35 -11.72
CA LEU A 284 -4.19 -6.38 -11.72
C LEU A 284 -5.47 -7.07 -11.29
N HIS A 285 -6.16 -6.52 -10.30
CA HIS A 285 -7.41 -7.02 -9.76
C HIS A 285 -8.53 -6.00 -9.96
N ARG A 286 -9.76 -6.52 -10.07
CA ARG A 286 -10.99 -5.73 -10.01
C ARG A 286 -11.83 -6.21 -8.83
N GLY A 287 -12.41 -5.28 -8.08
CA GLY A 287 -13.29 -5.59 -6.95
C GLY A 287 -14.42 -6.51 -7.38
N GLY A 288 -14.61 -7.61 -6.65
CA GLY A 288 -15.58 -8.66 -6.97
C GLY A 288 -15.09 -9.74 -7.94
N ALA A 289 -13.90 -9.60 -8.56
CA ALA A 289 -13.29 -10.67 -9.35
C ALA A 289 -12.45 -11.59 -8.43
N GLY A 290 -12.70 -12.91 -8.50
CA GLY A 290 -11.95 -13.92 -7.74
C GLY A 290 -10.54 -14.20 -8.28
N SER A 291 -10.23 -13.71 -9.48
CA SER A 291 -8.94 -13.91 -10.16
C SER A 291 -8.39 -12.58 -10.71
N PRO A 292 -7.06 -12.48 -10.92
CA PRO A 292 -6.48 -11.29 -11.53
C PRO A 292 -6.88 -11.18 -13.01
N LEU A 293 -7.16 -9.97 -13.44
CA LEU A 293 -7.49 -9.63 -14.83
C LEU A 293 -6.26 -9.65 -15.74
N ALA A 294 -5.09 -9.29 -15.21
CA ALA A 294 -3.83 -9.29 -15.92
C ALA A 294 -2.69 -9.69 -14.99
N ARG A 295 -1.67 -10.34 -15.55
CA ARG A 295 -0.43 -10.71 -14.88
C ARG A 295 0.75 -10.31 -15.74
N LYS A 296 1.81 -9.77 -15.14
CA LYS A 296 3.05 -9.45 -15.86
C LYS A 296 4.25 -9.51 -14.94
N SER A 297 5.26 -10.27 -15.36
CA SER A 297 6.49 -10.44 -14.59
C SER A 297 7.54 -9.43 -15.03
N GLU A 298 8.32 -8.95 -14.07
CA GLU A 298 9.41 -8.02 -14.29
C GLU A 298 10.63 -8.44 -13.45
N SER A 299 11.80 -8.41 -14.07
CA SER A 299 13.06 -8.91 -13.49
C SER A 299 14.00 -7.79 -13.05
N ARG A 300 13.87 -6.59 -13.64
CA ARG A 300 14.73 -5.43 -13.35
C ARG A 300 13.95 -4.14 -13.10
N GLY A 301 12.70 -4.07 -13.54
CA GLY A 301 11.82 -2.93 -13.33
C GLY A 301 10.99 -3.03 -12.05
N THR A 302 10.72 -1.87 -11.45
CA THR A 302 9.82 -1.74 -10.30
C THR A 302 8.42 -1.30 -10.73
N SER A 303 8.15 -1.19 -12.03
CA SER A 303 6.86 -0.74 -12.54
C SER A 303 6.46 -1.50 -13.79
N VAL A 304 5.15 -1.70 -13.94
CA VAL A 304 4.59 -2.34 -15.12
C VAL A 304 3.32 -1.65 -15.59
N GLU A 305 3.12 -1.63 -16.90
CA GLU A 305 1.84 -1.29 -17.50
C GLU A 305 1.03 -2.54 -17.84
N MET A 306 -0.23 -2.54 -17.42
CA MET A 306 -1.22 -3.59 -17.65
C MET A 306 -2.50 -2.94 -18.20
N GLY A 307 -3.04 -3.49 -19.28
CA GLY A 307 -4.22 -2.96 -19.96
C GLY A 307 -5.39 -3.94 -19.99
N VAL A 308 -6.59 -3.39 -20.08
CA VAL A 308 -7.83 -4.10 -20.41
C VAL A 308 -8.30 -3.57 -21.75
N ASN A 309 -8.36 -4.46 -22.74
CA ASN A 309 -8.79 -4.16 -24.10
C ASN A 309 -10.28 -4.43 -24.27
N ASN A 310 -10.92 -3.74 -25.22
CA ASN A 310 -12.31 -3.95 -25.58
C ASN A 310 -13.25 -3.91 -24.36
N VAL A 311 -13.15 -2.83 -23.60
CA VAL A 311 -13.89 -2.61 -22.35
C VAL A 311 -15.40 -2.66 -22.60
N ASP A 312 -16.16 -3.24 -21.67
CA ASP A 312 -17.62 -3.30 -21.68
C ASP A 312 -18.18 -3.04 -20.27
N SER A 313 -19.52 -3.08 -20.12
CA SER A 313 -20.17 -2.84 -18.82
C SER A 313 -19.72 -3.79 -17.71
N SER A 314 -19.26 -5.00 -18.04
CA SER A 314 -18.75 -5.97 -17.07
C SER A 314 -17.42 -5.55 -16.47
N HIS A 315 -16.67 -4.66 -17.11
CA HIS A 315 -15.38 -4.15 -16.63
C HIS A 315 -15.53 -2.94 -15.70
N GLN A 316 -16.73 -2.37 -15.54
CA GLN A 316 -16.95 -1.31 -14.58
C GLN A 316 -16.59 -1.76 -13.15
N GLY A 317 -15.99 -0.85 -12.36
CA GLY A 317 -15.70 -1.08 -10.95
C GLY A 317 -14.38 -0.49 -10.49
N SER A 318 -13.95 -0.94 -9.31
CA SER A 318 -12.72 -0.50 -8.65
C SER A 318 -11.57 -1.46 -8.93
N TYR A 319 -10.43 -0.94 -9.35
CA TYR A 319 -9.23 -1.68 -9.71
C TYR A 319 -8.14 -1.46 -8.67
N THR A 320 -7.41 -2.52 -8.33
CA THR A 320 -6.21 -2.49 -7.48
C THR A 320 -5.12 -3.34 -8.12
N CYS A 321 -3.87 -3.15 -7.73
CA CYS A 321 -2.80 -4.06 -8.07
C CYS A 321 -2.08 -4.57 -6.82
N LEU A 322 -1.46 -5.73 -6.96
CA LEU A 322 -0.49 -6.26 -6.02
C LEU A 322 0.67 -6.86 -6.81
N TYR A 323 1.79 -7.10 -6.16
CA TYR A 323 2.88 -7.87 -6.74
C TYR A 323 3.18 -9.10 -5.88
N ALA A 324 3.73 -10.12 -6.53
CA ALA A 324 4.15 -11.36 -5.91
C ALA A 324 5.66 -11.54 -6.11
N VAL A 325 6.36 -11.93 -5.06
CA VAL A 325 7.79 -12.26 -5.12
C VAL A 325 7.95 -13.76 -4.98
N GLN A 326 8.75 -14.37 -5.85
CA GLN A 326 8.97 -15.80 -5.86
C GLN A 326 10.18 -16.18 -4.98
N GLY A 327 9.93 -16.97 -3.94
CA GLY A 327 10.94 -17.67 -3.13
C GLY A 327 10.52 -19.13 -2.92
N ASN A 328 10.87 -19.73 -1.77
CA ASN A 328 10.33 -21.05 -1.37
C ASN A 328 8.80 -21.07 -1.26
N GLN A 329 8.21 -19.94 -0.89
CA GLN A 329 6.77 -19.67 -0.97
C GLN A 329 6.55 -18.38 -1.77
N THR A 330 5.41 -18.31 -2.48
CA THR A 330 5.03 -17.07 -3.17
C THR A 330 4.50 -16.09 -2.13
N LEU A 331 5.20 -14.98 -1.95
CA LEU A 331 4.77 -13.92 -1.04
C LEU A 331 4.03 -12.83 -1.83
N HIS A 332 2.94 -12.32 -1.25
CA HIS A 332 2.09 -11.30 -1.87
C HIS A 332 2.18 -9.98 -1.09
N SER A 333 2.29 -8.87 -1.81
CA SER A 333 2.12 -7.55 -1.21
C SER A 333 0.67 -7.33 -0.80
N SER A 334 0.43 -6.33 0.04
CA SER A 334 -0.92 -5.75 0.16
C SER A 334 -1.38 -5.17 -1.18
N HIS A 335 -2.70 -5.03 -1.34
CA HIS A 335 -3.28 -4.35 -2.50
C HIS A 335 -2.98 -2.85 -2.47
N SER A 336 -2.76 -2.24 -3.63
CA SER A 336 -2.54 -0.81 -3.83
C SER A 336 -3.75 0.06 -3.44
N ASN A 337 -3.60 1.38 -3.60
CA ASN A 337 -4.74 2.28 -3.76
C ASN A 337 -5.66 1.82 -4.90
N SER A 338 -6.94 2.19 -4.82
CA SER A 338 -7.94 1.83 -5.82
C SER A 338 -8.15 2.92 -6.87
N ILE A 339 -8.44 2.51 -8.10
CA ILE A 339 -8.91 3.39 -9.20
C ILE A 339 -10.24 2.86 -9.71
N ALA A 340 -11.27 3.70 -9.69
CA ALA A 340 -12.55 3.36 -10.27
C ALA A 340 -12.60 3.74 -11.76
N ILE A 341 -13.10 2.82 -12.59
CA ILE A 341 -13.46 3.10 -13.98
C ILE A 341 -14.97 2.98 -14.16
N SER A 342 -15.51 3.75 -15.10
CA SER A 342 -16.93 3.72 -15.48
C SER A 342 -17.05 3.56 -16.98
N VAL A 343 -17.98 2.71 -17.43
CA VAL A 343 -18.17 2.43 -18.85
C VAL A 343 -19.52 2.99 -19.25
N VAL A 344 -19.50 4.01 -20.11
CA VAL A 344 -20.71 4.67 -20.61
C VAL A 344 -21.26 3.83 -21.75
N VAL A 345 -22.45 3.28 -21.55
CA VAL A 345 -23.16 2.49 -22.55
C VAL A 345 -24.47 3.20 -22.88
N LEU A 346 -24.46 3.97 -23.96
CA LEU A 346 -25.66 4.65 -24.44
C LEU A 346 -26.48 3.69 -25.32
N GLN A 347 -27.75 3.52 -24.96
CA GLN A 347 -28.68 2.73 -25.77
C GLN A 347 -29.07 3.47 -27.05
N GLN A 348 -29.44 2.70 -28.07
CA GLN A 348 -30.02 3.24 -29.30
C GLN A 348 -31.31 4.01 -28.97
N PRO A 349 -31.47 5.26 -29.42
CA PRO A 349 -32.66 6.04 -29.14
C PRO A 349 -33.85 5.58 -29.99
N ALA A 350 -35.06 5.79 -29.47
CA ALA A 350 -36.29 5.63 -30.21
C ALA A 350 -36.57 6.90 -31.03
N ILE A 351 -37.15 6.73 -32.22
CA ILE A 351 -37.56 7.82 -33.11
C ILE A 351 -39.03 7.62 -33.49
N VAL A 352 -39.84 8.67 -33.36
CA VAL A 352 -41.29 8.60 -33.59
C VAL A 352 -41.77 9.86 -34.32
N LEU A 353 -42.61 9.67 -35.33
CA LEU A 353 -43.32 10.76 -36.00
C LEU A 353 -44.66 11.05 -35.31
N ARG A 354 -44.99 12.32 -35.11
CA ARG A 354 -46.28 12.79 -34.56
C ARG A 354 -46.82 13.94 -35.41
N SER A 355 -48.13 13.97 -35.62
CA SER A 355 -48.83 15.11 -36.22
C SER A 355 -49.83 15.67 -35.20
N PRO A 356 -49.85 16.98 -34.93
CA PRO A 356 -50.84 17.60 -34.08
C PRO A 356 -52.28 17.47 -34.61
N THR A 357 -52.45 17.37 -35.93
CA THR A 357 -53.76 17.27 -36.60
C THR A 357 -54.26 15.82 -36.72
N GLY A 358 -53.41 14.83 -36.41
CA GLY A 358 -53.76 13.41 -36.44
C GLY A 358 -53.71 12.75 -37.83
N GLU A 359 -53.26 13.48 -38.87
CA GLU A 359 -53.25 13.02 -40.27
C GLU A 359 -51.92 12.37 -40.67
N ILE A 360 -51.46 11.38 -39.91
CA ILE A 360 -50.36 10.50 -40.37
C ILE A 360 -50.98 9.25 -40.98
N THR A 361 -50.85 9.08 -42.30
CA THR A 361 -51.22 7.83 -42.97
C THR A 361 -50.02 6.87 -42.98
N ARG A 362 -50.29 5.56 -43.00
CA ARG A 362 -49.26 4.55 -43.29
C ARG A 362 -49.30 4.20 -44.75
N GLY A 363 -48.27 4.61 -45.47
CA GLY A 363 -48.03 4.27 -46.85
C GLY A 363 -47.33 2.93 -47.04
N PRO A 364 -47.16 2.48 -48.30
CA PRO A 364 -46.38 1.29 -48.62
C PRO A 364 -44.87 1.44 -48.31
N GLN A 365 -44.36 2.67 -48.16
CA GLN A 365 -42.94 2.94 -47.86
C GLN A 365 -42.68 3.47 -46.44
N GLY A 366 -43.71 3.72 -45.62
CA GLY A 366 -43.50 4.26 -44.28
C GLY A 366 -44.61 5.19 -43.79
N SER A 367 -44.21 6.18 -43.01
CA SER A 367 -45.10 7.25 -42.56
C SER A 367 -45.29 8.29 -43.65
N GLU A 368 -46.52 8.69 -43.89
CA GLU A 368 -46.91 9.71 -44.87
C GLU A 368 -47.47 10.94 -44.17
N VAL A 369 -47.07 12.13 -44.63
CA VAL A 369 -47.57 13.43 -44.16
C VAL A 369 -48.01 14.25 -45.38
N ILE A 370 -49.19 14.86 -45.29
CA ILE A 370 -49.75 15.68 -46.36
C ILE A 370 -48.95 16.98 -46.49
N GLU A 371 -48.63 17.39 -47.72
CA GLU A 371 -47.95 18.67 -47.99
C GLU A 371 -48.63 19.86 -47.29
N GLY A 372 -47.84 20.78 -46.75
CA GLY A 372 -48.32 21.95 -46.00
C GLY A 372 -48.72 21.70 -44.55
N HIS A 373 -48.85 20.45 -44.09
CA HIS A 373 -49.20 20.15 -42.70
C HIS A 373 -47.97 20.11 -41.79
N SER A 374 -48.14 20.53 -40.53
CA SER A 374 -47.06 20.46 -39.54
C SER A 374 -46.87 19.04 -39.02
N PHE A 375 -45.63 18.64 -38.81
CA PHE A 375 -45.31 17.38 -38.14
C PHE A 375 -44.14 17.56 -37.17
N THR A 376 -44.01 16.62 -36.24
CA THR A 376 -42.95 16.60 -35.25
C THR A 376 -42.27 15.24 -35.27
N ILE A 377 -40.94 15.24 -35.35
CA ILE A 377 -40.13 14.05 -35.10
C ILE A 377 -39.66 14.14 -33.66
N THR A 378 -40.02 13.16 -32.84
CA THR A 378 -39.59 13.07 -31.45
C THR A 378 -38.58 11.94 -31.31
N CYS A 379 -37.43 12.25 -30.74
CA CYS A 379 -36.41 11.27 -30.38
C CYS A 379 -36.35 11.14 -28.86
N SER A 380 -36.21 9.92 -28.36
CA SER A 380 -36.18 9.65 -26.92
C SER A 380 -35.22 8.51 -26.55
N THR A 381 -34.76 8.52 -25.31
CA THR A 381 -33.85 7.53 -24.75
C THR A 381 -34.28 7.14 -23.34
N VAL A 382 -33.79 6.00 -22.85
CA VAL A 382 -34.00 5.59 -21.46
C VAL A 382 -33.28 6.57 -20.53
N PRO A 383 -33.87 6.96 -19.40
CA PRO A 383 -33.21 7.80 -18.38
C PRO A 383 -31.95 7.14 -17.83
N GLN A 384 -30.79 7.54 -18.35
CA GLN A 384 -29.48 7.01 -17.92
C GLN A 384 -28.55 8.12 -17.44
N TYR A 385 -28.51 9.25 -18.16
CA TYR A 385 -27.68 10.39 -17.83
C TYR A 385 -28.52 11.67 -17.92
N PRO A 386 -28.35 12.61 -16.97
CA PRO A 386 -29.05 13.88 -17.03
C PRO A 386 -28.57 14.73 -18.21
N GLY A 387 -29.51 15.38 -18.90
CA GLY A 387 -29.22 16.29 -20.01
C GLY A 387 -28.85 15.58 -21.32
N GLY A 388 -27.93 16.17 -22.08
CA GLY A 388 -27.53 15.72 -23.42
C GLY A 388 -28.31 16.40 -24.55
N SER A 389 -28.07 15.95 -25.78
CA SER A 389 -28.73 16.44 -26.99
C SER A 389 -29.01 15.31 -27.96
N PHE A 390 -30.10 15.41 -28.71
CA PHE A 390 -30.37 14.57 -29.87
C PHE A 390 -29.94 15.29 -31.13
N ASN A 391 -29.22 14.58 -31.99
CA ASN A 391 -28.88 15.03 -33.32
C ASN A 391 -29.76 14.25 -34.31
N LEU A 392 -30.66 14.96 -34.99
CA LEU A 392 -31.48 14.44 -36.08
C LEU A 392 -30.69 14.55 -37.39
N SER A 393 -30.48 13.41 -38.04
CA SER A 393 -29.88 13.31 -39.38
C SER A 393 -30.92 12.91 -40.41
N PHE A 394 -30.80 13.50 -41.61
CA PHE A 394 -31.70 13.28 -42.73
C PHE A 394 -30.90 12.86 -43.98
N THR A 395 -31.28 11.78 -44.65
CA THR A 395 -30.50 11.24 -45.79
C THR A 395 -30.40 12.17 -47.00
N GLY A 396 -31.32 13.13 -47.15
CA GLY A 396 -31.29 14.10 -48.26
C GLY A 396 -30.41 15.33 -48.01
N SER A 397 -29.75 15.43 -46.84
CA SER A 397 -28.90 16.57 -46.47
C SER A 397 -27.69 16.12 -45.65
N SER A 398 -26.60 16.88 -45.73
CA SER A 398 -25.46 16.71 -44.80
C SER A 398 -25.66 17.46 -43.48
N VAL A 399 -26.74 18.23 -43.36
CA VAL A 399 -27.06 19.04 -42.18
C VAL A 399 -27.72 18.17 -41.12
N THR A 400 -27.15 18.18 -39.92
CA THR A 400 -27.75 17.61 -38.72
C THR A 400 -28.36 18.73 -37.87
N GLU A 401 -29.57 18.50 -37.35
CA GLU A 401 -30.21 19.42 -36.42
C GLU A 401 -30.05 18.89 -34.99
N ALA A 402 -29.56 19.73 -34.08
CA ALA A 402 -29.32 19.35 -32.70
C ALA A 402 -30.33 20.03 -31.77
N GLN A 403 -30.96 19.24 -30.90
CA GLN A 403 -31.82 19.76 -29.84
C GLN A 403 -31.44 19.19 -28.48
N ALA A 404 -31.51 20.03 -27.44
CA ALA A 404 -31.26 19.60 -26.06
C ALA A 404 -32.34 18.61 -25.61
N ALA A 405 -31.93 17.58 -24.87
CA ALA A 405 -32.84 16.61 -24.29
C ALA A 405 -33.57 17.22 -23.09
N VAL A 406 -34.90 17.25 -23.14
CA VAL A 406 -35.80 17.61 -22.04
C VAL A 406 -36.54 16.36 -21.61
N SER A 407 -36.40 15.95 -20.35
CA SER A 407 -36.99 14.69 -19.85
C SER A 407 -36.63 13.45 -20.68
N HIS A 408 -35.38 13.40 -21.19
CA HIS A 408 -34.84 12.32 -22.02
C HIS A 408 -35.46 12.20 -23.42
N SER A 409 -36.07 13.28 -23.93
CA SER A 409 -36.54 13.39 -25.31
C SER A 409 -36.27 14.77 -25.91
N ALA A 410 -36.29 14.86 -27.23
CA ALA A 410 -36.27 16.12 -27.97
C ALA A 410 -37.24 16.05 -29.15
N SER A 411 -37.84 17.18 -29.51
CA SER A 411 -38.90 17.26 -30.53
C SER A 411 -38.54 18.28 -31.61
N PHE A 412 -38.29 17.78 -32.81
CA PHE A 412 -37.99 18.55 -34.00
C PHE A 412 -39.29 18.90 -34.70
N ILE A 413 -39.62 20.19 -34.73
CA ILE A 413 -40.92 20.68 -35.22
C ILE A 413 -40.75 21.22 -36.63
N PHE A 414 -41.46 20.62 -37.57
CA PHE A 414 -41.57 21.07 -38.95
C PHE A 414 -42.92 21.75 -39.11
N SER A 415 -42.91 23.06 -39.33
CA SER A 415 -44.12 23.88 -39.41
C SER A 415 -44.98 23.59 -40.64
N ALA A 416 -44.38 23.11 -41.73
CA ALA A 416 -45.07 22.64 -42.93
C ALA A 416 -44.26 21.55 -43.62
N ALA A 417 -44.93 20.48 -44.06
CA ALA A 417 -44.31 19.44 -44.88
C ALA A 417 -44.08 19.95 -46.31
N GLU A 418 -42.90 19.66 -46.85
CA GLU A 418 -42.45 20.05 -48.19
C GLU A 418 -41.79 18.82 -48.82
N LEU A 419 -41.80 18.71 -50.15
CA LEU A 419 -41.15 17.59 -50.85
C LEU A 419 -39.65 17.43 -50.51
N SER A 420 -38.99 18.50 -50.07
CA SER A 420 -37.60 18.51 -49.59
C SER A 420 -37.39 17.73 -48.29
N HIS A 421 -38.45 17.51 -47.50
CA HIS A 421 -38.44 16.73 -46.26
C HIS A 421 -38.64 15.23 -46.48
N GLN A 422 -38.84 14.76 -47.71
CA GLN A 422 -38.98 13.33 -48.00
C GLN A 422 -37.65 12.58 -47.88
N GLY A 423 -37.62 11.50 -47.10
CA GLY A 423 -36.44 10.65 -46.96
C GLY A 423 -36.39 9.89 -45.65
N ASN A 424 -35.20 9.41 -45.29
CA ASN A 424 -34.98 8.65 -44.06
C ASN A 424 -34.36 9.54 -42.98
N TYR A 425 -34.97 9.50 -41.80
CA TYR A 425 -34.51 10.18 -40.61
C TYR A 425 -33.91 9.21 -39.61
N SER A 426 -32.89 9.64 -38.88
CA SER A 426 -32.36 8.90 -37.73
C SER A 426 -31.88 9.86 -36.66
N CYS A 427 -31.83 9.37 -35.44
CA CYS A 427 -31.40 10.13 -34.27
C CYS A 427 -30.19 9.50 -33.61
N VAL A 428 -29.25 10.35 -33.21
CA VAL A 428 -28.14 9.98 -32.33
C VAL A 428 -28.28 10.81 -31.05
N TYR A 429 -28.19 10.14 -29.89
CA TYR A 429 -28.15 10.82 -28.60
C TYR A 429 -26.70 11.04 -28.18
N GLU A 430 -26.37 12.26 -27.78
CA GLU A 430 -25.05 12.63 -27.28
C GLU A 430 -25.16 13.18 -25.86
N THR A 431 -24.20 12.81 -25.01
CA THR A 431 -24.11 13.35 -23.65
C THR A 431 -22.66 13.54 -23.22
N THR A 432 -22.44 14.37 -22.21
CA THR A 432 -21.11 14.61 -21.65
C THR A 432 -21.04 14.03 -20.24
N VAL A 433 -20.16 13.04 -20.04
CA VAL A 433 -19.92 12.42 -18.73
C VAL A 433 -18.48 12.72 -18.33
N SER A 434 -18.29 13.35 -17.17
CA SER A 434 -16.97 13.77 -16.66
C SER A 434 -16.13 14.54 -17.69
N GLY A 435 -16.77 15.43 -18.46
CA GLY A 435 -16.10 16.28 -19.46
C GLY A 435 -15.79 15.62 -20.80
N ARG A 436 -16.09 14.33 -21.00
CA ARG A 436 -15.97 13.64 -22.29
C ARG A 436 -17.34 13.50 -22.96
N LYS A 437 -17.40 13.68 -24.28
CA LYS A 437 -18.60 13.43 -25.09
C LYS A 437 -18.72 11.95 -25.44
N PHE A 438 -19.94 11.43 -25.36
CA PHE A 438 -20.32 10.07 -25.70
C PHE A 438 -21.53 10.12 -26.63
N SER A 439 -21.55 9.27 -27.65
CA SER A 439 -22.62 9.21 -28.65
C SER A 439 -23.21 7.80 -28.68
N SER A 440 -24.54 7.71 -28.76
CA SER A 440 -25.24 6.45 -28.94
C SER A 440 -25.06 5.90 -30.36
N PRO A 441 -25.37 4.62 -30.59
CA PRO A 441 -25.72 4.16 -31.93
C PRO A 441 -26.88 4.99 -32.51
N ALA A 442 -26.93 5.15 -33.83
CA ALA A 442 -28.06 5.79 -34.50
C ALA A 442 -29.33 4.96 -34.33
N SER A 443 -30.49 5.62 -34.18
CA SER A 443 -31.81 4.98 -34.16
C SER A 443 -32.07 4.15 -35.41
N PRO A 444 -33.09 3.27 -35.41
CA PRO A 444 -33.65 2.75 -36.66
C PRO A 444 -34.03 3.90 -37.60
N LEU A 445 -33.98 3.65 -38.90
CA LEU A 445 -34.39 4.63 -39.90
C LEU A 445 -35.90 4.83 -39.86
N LEU A 446 -36.33 6.09 -39.81
CA LEU A 446 -37.72 6.52 -39.96
C LEU A 446 -37.94 7.05 -41.39
N PRO A 447 -38.56 6.27 -42.29
CA PRO A 447 -38.93 6.75 -43.61
C PRO A 447 -40.13 7.70 -43.54
N LEU A 448 -40.00 8.86 -44.17
CA LEU A 448 -41.04 9.88 -44.32
C LEU A 448 -41.30 10.15 -45.80
N THR A 449 -42.57 10.08 -46.20
CA THR A 449 -43.05 10.49 -47.53
C THR A 449 -43.96 11.70 -47.38
N VAL A 450 -43.80 12.69 -48.27
CA VAL A 450 -44.69 13.85 -48.35
C VAL A 450 -45.61 13.68 -49.56
N THR A 451 -46.92 13.74 -49.33
CA THR A 451 -47.97 13.42 -50.34
C THR A 451 -48.88 14.57 -50.67
#